data_AF-A0A2W5NWP1-F1
#
_entry.id   AF-A0A2W5NWP1-F1
#
_cell.length_a   1.000
_cell.length_b   1.000
_cell.length_c   1.000
_cell.angle_alpha   90.00
_cell.angle_beta   90.00
_cell.angle_gamma   90.00
#
_symmetry.space_group_name_H-M   'P 1'
#
loop_
_entity.id
_entity.type
_entity.pdbx_description
1 polymer ?
#
loop_
_entity_poly.entity_id
_entity_poly.type
_entity_poly.pdbx_seq_one_letter_code
_entity_poly.pdbx_strand_id
1 'polypeptide(L)'
;MTQNQLDKKSEAWSALFSEPMSELVQRYTSSVFFDKRLWQADIEGSLAHAGMLAAQKIIGAQDLADIQRGMAQIRAEIEAGSFEWKLALEDVHLNIEARLTQLVGDAGKRLHTGRSRNDQVATDVRLWLRGEIDLIGGLLTDLQKALLTIAEANVEVILPGFTHLQVAQPVSFGHHMLAYVEMFARDAERLQDVRKRVNRLPLGAAALAGTSYPLDRE
;
A
#
# COMPACT_ATOMS: atom_id res chain seq x y z
N MET A 1 -30.51 -11.88 9.75
CA MET A 1 -29.13 -11.50 10.11
C MET A 1 -28.23 -12.64 9.70
N THR A 2 -27.53 -12.53 8.57
CA THR A 2 -26.60 -13.55 8.11
C THR A 2 -25.36 -13.53 9.03
N GLN A 3 -25.15 -14.60 9.79
CA GLN A 3 -23.99 -14.74 10.68
C GLN A 3 -22.69 -14.57 9.86
N ASN A 4 -21.81 -13.64 10.23
CA ASN A 4 -20.53 -13.43 9.55
C ASN A 4 -19.58 -14.58 9.94
N GLN A 5 -19.10 -15.35 8.96
CA GLN A 5 -18.20 -16.48 9.19
C GLN A 5 -16.85 -16.04 9.78
N LEU A 6 -16.43 -14.80 9.52
CA LEU A 6 -15.18 -14.24 10.04
C LEU A 6 -15.25 -13.93 11.54
N ASP A 7 -16.45 -13.75 12.12
CA ASP A 7 -16.60 -13.52 13.56
C ASP A 7 -16.24 -14.77 14.38
N LYS A 8 -16.25 -15.96 13.77
CA LYS A 8 -15.89 -17.24 14.38
C LYS A 8 -14.52 -17.77 13.97
N LYS A 9 -13.68 -16.98 13.30
CA LYS A 9 -12.39 -17.45 12.78
C LYS A 9 -11.45 -18.01 13.87
N SER A 10 -11.59 -17.54 15.11
CA SER A 10 -10.86 -18.10 16.26
C SER A 10 -11.30 -19.50 16.68
N GLU A 11 -12.50 -19.94 16.30
CA GLU A 11 -13.08 -21.25 16.66
C GLU A 11 -12.70 -22.36 15.66
N ALA A 12 -12.39 -22.01 14.40
CA ALA A 12 -11.90 -22.93 13.38
C ALA A 12 -10.99 -22.19 12.38
N TRP A 13 -9.71 -22.58 12.33
CA TRP A 13 -8.69 -21.94 11.48
C TRP A 13 -9.05 -22.01 9.99
N SER A 14 -9.55 -23.15 9.52
CA SER A 14 -10.11 -23.30 8.17
C SER A 14 -11.00 -24.53 8.09
N ALA A 15 -11.71 -24.71 6.98
CA ALA A 15 -12.48 -25.93 6.71
C ALA A 15 -11.65 -27.24 6.74
N LEU A 16 -10.31 -27.14 6.78
CA LEU A 16 -9.38 -28.28 6.80
C LEU A 16 -8.92 -28.67 8.21
N PHE A 17 -9.15 -27.86 9.24
CA PHE A 17 -8.65 -28.12 10.60
C PHE A 17 -9.78 -28.13 11.62
N SER A 18 -9.79 -29.15 12.49
CA SER A 18 -10.80 -29.34 13.54
C SER A 18 -10.43 -28.72 14.89
N GLU A 19 -9.18 -28.28 15.05
CA GLU A 19 -8.67 -27.69 16.29
C GLU A 19 -8.41 -26.19 16.13
N PRO A 20 -8.58 -25.39 17.19
CA PRO A 20 -8.26 -23.97 17.16
C PRO A 20 -6.76 -23.74 16.98
N MET A 21 -6.41 -22.70 16.22
CA MET A 21 -5.03 -22.30 16.00
C MET A 21 -4.40 -21.83 17.31
N SER A 22 -3.22 -22.36 17.66
CA SER A 22 -2.52 -21.92 18.87
C SER A 22 -2.13 -20.45 18.78
N GLU A 23 -2.11 -19.77 19.94
CA GLU A 23 -1.78 -18.34 20.02
C GLU A 23 -0.40 -18.02 19.42
N LEU A 24 0.57 -18.91 19.63
CA LEU A 24 1.91 -18.79 19.06
C LEU A 24 1.86 -18.72 17.53
N VAL A 25 1.09 -19.61 16.91
CA VAL A 25 1.00 -19.64 15.44
C VAL A 25 0.23 -18.42 14.94
N GLN A 26 -0.87 -18.01 15.59
CA GLN A 26 -1.61 -16.78 15.23
C GLN A 26 -0.70 -15.55 15.21
N ARG A 27 0.13 -15.39 16.25
CA ARG A 27 1.09 -14.28 16.35
C ARG A 27 2.20 -14.37 15.31
N TYR A 28 2.65 -15.57 14.97
CA TYR A 28 3.71 -15.79 13.99
C TYR A 28 3.26 -15.55 12.54
N THR A 29 2.03 -15.94 12.20
CA THR A 29 1.51 -15.83 10.82
C THR A 29 0.82 -14.51 10.53
N SER A 30 0.45 -13.75 11.57
CA SER A 30 -0.24 -12.48 11.40
C SER A 30 0.70 -11.37 10.92
N SER A 31 0.25 -10.64 9.90
CA SER A 31 0.91 -9.47 9.34
C SER A 31 0.27 -8.13 9.74
N VAL A 32 -0.92 -8.15 10.37
CA VAL A 32 -1.72 -6.94 10.69
C VAL A 32 -0.94 -5.84 11.42
N PHE A 33 0.07 -6.21 12.21
CA PHE A 33 0.86 -5.24 12.97
C PHE A 33 1.65 -4.28 12.07
N PHE A 34 2.05 -4.73 10.88
CA PHE A 34 2.83 -3.94 9.91
C PHE A 34 2.08 -3.69 8.60
N ASP A 35 1.28 -4.64 8.12
CA ASP A 35 0.58 -4.50 6.83
C ASP A 35 -0.68 -3.65 6.90
N LYS A 36 -1.19 -3.33 8.10
CA LYS A 36 -2.26 -2.34 8.29
C LYS A 36 -1.94 -1.00 7.64
N ARG A 37 -0.66 -0.68 7.42
CA ARG A 37 -0.22 0.50 6.65
C ARG A 37 -0.77 0.53 5.22
N LEU A 38 -1.13 -0.63 4.66
CA LEU A 38 -1.64 -0.79 3.30
C LEU A 38 -3.15 -0.52 3.21
N TRP A 39 -3.83 -0.17 4.31
CA TRP A 39 -5.29 -0.02 4.33
C TRP A 39 -5.84 0.91 3.24
N GLN A 40 -5.13 2.00 2.93
CA GLN A 40 -5.54 2.93 1.87
C GLN A 40 -5.54 2.25 0.51
N ALA A 41 -4.46 1.51 0.22
CA ALA A 41 -4.31 0.77 -1.03
C ALA A 41 -5.33 -0.37 -1.15
N ASP A 42 -5.58 -1.11 -0.05
CA ASP A 42 -6.58 -2.18 -0.02
C ASP A 42 -8.00 -1.65 -0.29
N ILE A 43 -8.37 -0.52 0.33
CA ILE A 43 -9.67 0.12 0.09
C ILE A 43 -9.78 0.62 -1.35
N GLU A 44 -8.77 1.31 -1.87
CA GLU A 44 -8.79 1.83 -3.24
C GLU A 44 -8.83 0.72 -4.29
N GLY A 45 -8.01 -0.31 -4.12
CA GLY A 45 -8.02 -1.51 -4.96
C GLY A 45 -9.36 -2.24 -4.91
N SER A 46 -9.96 -2.33 -3.72
CA SER A 46 -11.27 -2.93 -3.53
C SER A 46 -12.41 -2.12 -4.17
N LEU A 47 -12.38 -0.78 -4.10
CA LEU A 47 -13.35 0.08 -4.77
C LEU A 47 -13.26 -0.03 -6.29
N ALA A 48 -12.03 -0.07 -6.84
CA ALA A 48 -11.81 -0.29 -8.27
C ALA A 48 -12.34 -1.66 -8.71
N HIS A 49 -12.04 -2.72 -7.94
CA HIS A 49 -12.55 -4.06 -8.19
C HIS A 49 -14.07 -4.12 -8.17
N ALA A 50 -14.71 -3.51 -7.16
CA ALA A 50 -16.17 -3.43 -7.07
C ALA A 50 -16.79 -2.73 -8.30
N GLY A 51 -16.19 -1.61 -8.73
CA GLY A 51 -16.62 -0.88 -9.92
C GLY A 51 -16.56 -1.74 -11.18
N MET A 52 -15.47 -2.48 -11.36
CA MET A 52 -15.31 -3.42 -12.47
C MET A 52 -16.32 -4.57 -12.39
N LEU A 53 -16.54 -5.17 -11.22
CA LEU A 53 -17.54 -6.24 -11.05
C LEU A 53 -18.95 -5.75 -11.42
N ALA A 54 -19.30 -4.51 -11.06
CA ALA A 54 -20.58 -3.92 -11.41
C ALA A 54 -20.69 -3.63 -12.92
N ALA A 55 -19.63 -3.13 -13.54
CA ALA A 55 -19.57 -2.90 -14.99
C ALA A 55 -19.76 -4.21 -15.78
N GLN A 56 -19.18 -5.31 -15.28
CA GLN A 56 -19.35 -6.67 -15.82
C GLN A 56 -20.65 -7.35 -15.36
N LYS A 57 -21.52 -6.66 -14.62
CA LYS A 57 -22.80 -7.15 -14.10
C LYS A 57 -22.67 -8.41 -13.22
N ILE A 58 -21.50 -8.62 -12.61
CA ILE A 58 -21.24 -9.68 -11.65
C ILE A 58 -21.87 -9.33 -10.29
N ILE A 59 -21.89 -8.05 -9.95
CA ILE A 59 -22.65 -7.50 -8.81
C ILE A 59 -23.65 -6.45 -9.30
N GLY A 60 -24.71 -6.22 -8.51
CA GLY A 60 -25.71 -5.20 -8.82
C GLY A 60 -25.26 -3.77 -8.49
N ALA A 61 -25.94 -2.77 -9.03
CA ALA A 61 -25.68 -1.36 -8.71
C ALA A 61 -25.89 -1.05 -7.21
N GLN A 62 -26.85 -1.72 -6.57
CA GLN A 62 -27.07 -1.59 -5.12
C GLN A 62 -25.89 -2.17 -4.33
N ASP A 63 -25.36 -3.35 -4.71
CA ASP A 63 -24.19 -3.94 -4.06
C ASP A 63 -22.98 -2.99 -4.15
N LEU A 64 -22.74 -2.39 -5.33
CA LEU A 64 -21.67 -1.40 -5.51
C LEU A 64 -21.86 -0.19 -4.60
N ALA A 65 -23.07 0.39 -4.57
CA ALA A 65 -23.37 1.54 -3.73
C ALA A 65 -23.20 1.21 -2.24
N ASP A 66 -23.57 0.01 -1.82
CA ASP A 66 -23.42 -0.46 -0.45
C ASP A 66 -21.92 -0.60 -0.11
N ILE A 67 -21.14 -1.29 -0.96
CA ILE A 67 -19.68 -1.44 -0.80
C ILE A 67 -19.00 -0.07 -0.70
N GLN A 68 -19.34 0.89 -1.56
CA GLN A 68 -18.77 2.23 -1.52
C GLN A 68 -19.05 2.94 -0.20
N ARG A 69 -20.29 2.87 0.31
CA ARG A 69 -20.65 3.45 1.62
C ARG A 69 -19.91 2.76 2.77
N GLY A 70 -19.86 1.43 2.75
CA GLY A 70 -19.15 0.64 3.76
C GLY A 70 -17.65 0.97 3.81
N MET A 71 -17.00 1.07 2.65
CA MET A 71 -15.59 1.44 2.55
C MET A 71 -15.32 2.89 2.98
N ALA A 72 -16.22 3.82 2.66
CA ALA A 72 -16.11 5.20 3.15
C ALA A 72 -16.21 5.28 4.68
N GLN A 73 -17.09 4.49 5.30
CA GLN A 73 -17.18 4.38 6.75
C GLN A 73 -15.91 3.75 7.35
N ILE A 74 -15.40 2.66 6.79
CA ILE A 74 -14.16 2.02 7.25
C ILE A 74 -12.97 2.98 7.19
N ARG A 75 -12.84 3.73 6.08
CA ARG A 75 -11.83 4.79 5.94
C ARG A 75 -11.91 5.79 7.09
N ALA A 76 -13.10 6.31 7.38
CA ALA A 76 -13.30 7.26 8.46
C ALA A 76 -12.96 6.67 9.85
N GLU A 77 -13.32 5.41 10.09
CA GLU A 77 -12.98 4.70 11.34
C GLU A 77 -11.46 4.54 11.51
N ILE A 78 -10.74 4.23 10.43
CA ILE A 78 -9.27 4.08 10.47
C ILE A 78 -8.60 5.45 10.68
N GLU A 79 -9.04 6.48 9.96
CA GLU A 79 -8.50 7.84 10.07
C GLU A 79 -8.76 8.46 11.46
N ALA A 80 -9.92 8.17 12.06
CA ALA A 80 -10.25 8.60 13.43
C ALA A 80 -9.54 7.76 14.51
N GLY A 81 -8.84 6.68 14.15
CA GLY A 81 -8.21 5.76 15.10
C GLY A 81 -9.19 4.89 15.89
N SER A 82 -10.47 4.83 15.48
CA SER A 82 -11.50 4.01 16.13
C SER A 82 -11.67 2.62 15.52
N PHE A 83 -10.97 2.32 14.41
CA PHE A 83 -10.98 0.99 13.81
C PHE A 83 -10.16 0.00 14.64
N GLU A 84 -10.81 -1.06 15.13
CA GLU A 84 -10.19 -2.12 15.92
C GLU A 84 -9.55 -3.18 15.02
N TRP A 85 -8.21 -3.14 14.90
CA TRP A 85 -7.44 -4.18 14.24
C TRP A 85 -7.38 -5.45 15.08
N LYS A 86 -7.94 -6.55 14.57
CA LYS A 86 -8.00 -7.84 15.26
C LYS A 86 -6.87 -8.75 14.78
N LEU A 87 -6.04 -9.20 15.71
CA LEU A 87 -5.01 -10.22 15.48
C LEU A 87 -5.59 -11.52 14.90
N ALA A 88 -6.77 -11.94 15.38
CA ALA A 88 -7.45 -13.14 14.91
C ALA A 88 -7.85 -13.09 13.42
N LEU A 89 -7.87 -11.89 12.82
CA LEU A 89 -8.12 -11.69 11.40
C LEU A 89 -6.82 -11.66 10.58
N GLU A 90 -5.66 -11.96 11.16
CA GLU A 90 -4.36 -12.16 10.51
C GLU A 90 -3.74 -10.94 9.80
N ASP A 91 -4.44 -10.32 8.86
CA ASP A 91 -3.92 -9.31 7.94
C ASP A 91 -4.87 -8.10 7.76
N VAL A 92 -4.38 -7.05 7.10
CA VAL A 92 -5.17 -5.84 6.78
C VAL A 92 -6.45 -6.17 6.01
N HIS A 93 -6.36 -7.09 5.07
CA HIS A 93 -7.42 -7.35 4.09
C HIS A 93 -8.62 -8.06 4.73
N LEU A 94 -8.38 -9.05 5.59
CA LEU A 94 -9.42 -9.76 6.34
C LEU A 94 -10.06 -8.87 7.40
N ASN A 95 -9.29 -7.96 8.01
CA ASN A 95 -9.84 -6.96 8.92
C ASN A 95 -10.85 -6.06 8.20
N ILE A 96 -10.48 -5.53 7.03
CA ILE A 96 -11.36 -4.68 6.21
C ILE A 96 -12.56 -5.49 5.68
N GLU A 97 -12.33 -6.71 5.18
CA GLU A 97 -13.38 -7.59 4.65
C GLU A 97 -14.41 -7.98 5.73
N ALA A 98 -13.95 -8.32 6.93
CA ALA A 98 -14.82 -8.61 8.06
C ALA A 98 -15.67 -7.39 8.44
N ARG A 99 -15.04 -6.21 8.55
CA ARG A 99 -15.76 -4.98 8.87
C ARG A 99 -16.76 -4.61 7.78
N LEU A 100 -16.39 -4.74 6.50
CA LEU A 100 -17.27 -4.47 5.38
C LEU A 100 -18.49 -5.40 5.40
N THR A 101 -18.27 -6.69 5.63
CA THR A 101 -19.35 -7.68 5.73
C THR A 101 -20.30 -7.38 6.89
N GLN A 102 -19.79 -6.89 8.02
CA GLN A 102 -20.64 -6.44 9.14
C GLN A 102 -21.51 -5.23 8.76
N LEU A 103 -20.98 -4.31 7.94
CA LEU A 103 -21.70 -3.09 7.53
C LEU A 103 -22.72 -3.34 6.42
N VAL A 104 -22.40 -4.18 5.44
CA VAL A 104 -23.18 -4.31 4.18
C VAL A 104 -23.59 -5.73 3.84
N GLY A 105 -23.36 -6.69 4.74
CA GLY A 105 -23.81 -8.07 4.59
C GLY A 105 -23.26 -8.76 3.34
N ASP A 106 -24.14 -9.37 2.56
CA ASP A 106 -23.75 -10.20 1.42
C ASP A 106 -23.12 -9.40 0.26
N ALA A 107 -23.39 -8.10 0.15
CA ALA A 107 -22.68 -7.22 -0.79
C ALA A 107 -21.16 -7.23 -0.50
N GLY A 108 -20.79 -7.16 0.78
CA GLY A 108 -19.38 -7.23 1.21
C GLY A 108 -18.72 -8.55 0.87
N LYS A 109 -19.46 -9.67 1.01
CA LYS A 109 -18.94 -11.01 0.64
C LYS A 109 -18.71 -11.16 -0.86
N ARG A 110 -19.58 -10.58 -1.70
CA ARG A 110 -19.46 -10.63 -3.17
C ARG A 110 -18.26 -9.85 -3.69
N LEU A 111 -17.69 -8.94 -2.92
CA LEU A 111 -16.51 -8.17 -3.32
C LEU A 111 -15.30 -9.05 -3.64
N HIS A 112 -15.14 -10.21 -2.98
CA HIS A 112 -14.01 -11.10 -3.25
C HIS A 112 -14.18 -11.94 -4.54
N THR A 113 -15.32 -11.85 -5.22
CA THR A 113 -15.57 -12.61 -6.45
C THR A 113 -14.54 -12.31 -7.52
N GLY A 114 -13.94 -13.36 -8.07
CA GLY A 114 -12.93 -13.28 -9.14
C GLY A 114 -11.55 -12.76 -8.70
N ARG A 115 -11.33 -12.56 -7.40
CA ARG A 115 -10.07 -12.05 -6.82
C ARG A 115 -9.44 -13.10 -5.90
N SER A 116 -8.14 -12.98 -5.64
CA SER A 116 -7.42 -13.75 -4.62
C SER A 116 -6.67 -12.81 -3.69
N ARG A 117 -6.24 -13.31 -2.54
CA ARG A 117 -5.30 -12.55 -1.72
C ARG A 117 -3.96 -12.30 -2.42
N ASN A 118 -3.55 -13.19 -3.34
CA ASN A 118 -2.27 -13.10 -4.05
C ASN A 118 -2.19 -11.89 -4.98
N ASP A 119 -3.19 -11.67 -5.84
CA ASP A 119 -3.21 -10.52 -6.73
C ASP A 119 -3.64 -9.23 -6.01
N GLN A 120 -4.45 -9.35 -4.95
CA GLN A 120 -4.80 -8.22 -4.08
C GLN A 120 -3.56 -7.65 -3.38
N VAL A 121 -2.81 -8.44 -2.61
CA VAL A 121 -1.62 -7.93 -1.90
C VAL A 121 -0.55 -7.41 -2.86
N ALA A 122 -0.40 -8.05 -4.04
CA ALA A 122 0.50 -7.57 -5.08
C ALA A 122 0.07 -6.20 -5.63
N THR A 123 -1.23 -5.95 -5.72
CA THR A 123 -1.80 -4.65 -6.12
C THR A 123 -1.56 -3.62 -5.02
N ASP A 124 -1.86 -3.96 -3.77
CA ASP A 124 -1.80 -3.04 -2.64
C ASP A 124 -0.37 -2.57 -2.39
N VAL A 125 0.61 -3.49 -2.44
CA VAL A 125 2.03 -3.15 -2.32
C VAL A 125 2.47 -2.21 -3.45
N ARG A 126 2.00 -2.42 -4.69
CA ARG A 126 2.36 -1.56 -5.82
C ARG A 126 1.72 -0.17 -5.72
N LEU A 127 0.46 -0.08 -5.31
CA LEU A 127 -0.23 1.18 -5.06
C LEU A 127 0.46 1.97 -3.94
N TRP A 128 0.78 1.29 -2.83
CA TRP A 128 1.49 1.88 -1.71
C TRP A 128 2.89 2.36 -2.12
N LEU A 129 3.71 1.51 -2.76
CA LEU A 129 5.05 1.89 -3.24
C LEU A 129 5.00 3.06 -4.22
N ARG A 130 3.98 3.12 -5.09
CA ARG A 130 3.81 4.25 -6.01
C ARG A 130 3.64 5.57 -5.26
N GLY A 131 2.81 5.59 -4.23
CA GLY A 131 2.62 6.77 -3.38
C GLY A 131 3.89 7.16 -2.60
N GLU A 132 4.62 6.18 -2.06
CA GLU A 132 5.87 6.44 -1.35
C GLU A 132 6.97 6.98 -2.26
N ILE A 133 7.07 6.48 -3.50
CA ILE A 133 8.00 7.01 -4.49
C ILE A 133 7.70 8.48 -4.79
N ASP A 134 6.41 8.83 -4.92
CA ASP A 134 5.99 10.22 -5.15
C ASP A 134 6.32 11.12 -3.95
N LEU A 135 6.07 10.64 -2.73
CA LEU A 135 6.43 11.34 -1.50
C LEU A 135 7.94 11.57 -1.39
N ILE A 136 8.75 10.52 -1.56
CA ILE A 136 10.21 10.60 -1.47
C ILE A 136 10.78 11.51 -2.57
N GLY A 137 10.20 11.48 -3.78
CA GLY A 137 10.59 12.40 -4.86
C GLY A 137 10.42 13.87 -4.48
N GLY A 138 9.33 14.21 -3.79
CA GLY A 138 9.12 15.54 -3.22
C GLY A 138 10.17 15.90 -2.17
N LEU A 139 10.41 15.01 -1.20
CA LEU A 139 11.41 15.22 -0.13
C LEU A 139 12.83 15.37 -0.68
N LEU A 140 13.22 14.60 -1.70
CA LEU A 140 14.51 14.76 -2.38
C LEU A 140 14.63 16.11 -3.09
N THR A 141 13.53 16.62 -3.65
CA THR A 141 13.51 17.94 -4.28
C THR A 141 13.73 19.03 -3.23
N ASP A 142 13.07 18.93 -2.08
CA ASP A 142 13.21 19.89 -0.99
C ASP A 142 14.63 19.87 -0.39
N LEU A 143 15.23 18.68 -0.23
CA LEU A 143 16.61 18.54 0.21
C LEU A 143 17.58 19.20 -0.78
N GLN A 144 17.42 18.97 -2.08
CA GLN A 144 18.26 19.61 -3.10
C GLN A 144 18.13 21.13 -3.07
N LYS A 145 16.92 21.68 -2.92
CA LYS A 145 16.70 23.14 -2.77
C LYS A 145 17.37 23.70 -1.52
N ALA A 146 17.32 22.99 -0.40
CA ALA A 146 18.00 23.40 0.82
C ALA A 146 19.52 23.43 0.63
N LEU A 147 20.10 22.40 0.01
CA LEU A 147 21.52 22.37 -0.34
C LEU A 147 21.92 23.48 -1.32
N LEU A 148 21.08 23.78 -2.31
CA LEU A 148 21.28 24.90 -3.25
C LEU A 148 21.30 26.24 -2.52
N THR A 149 20.34 26.47 -1.60
CA THR A 149 20.27 27.70 -0.80
C THR A 149 21.54 27.89 0.04
N ILE A 150 22.00 26.80 0.68
CA ILE A 150 23.25 26.79 1.44
C ILE A 150 24.44 27.06 0.52
N ALA A 151 24.46 26.47 -0.68
CA ALA A 151 25.54 26.65 -1.64
C ALA A 151 25.66 28.10 -2.11
N GLU A 152 24.53 28.73 -2.46
CA GLU A 152 24.45 30.12 -2.90
C GLU A 152 24.93 31.10 -1.83
N ALA A 153 24.57 30.88 -0.57
CA ALA A 153 25.02 31.73 0.54
C ALA A 153 26.53 31.60 0.85
N ASN A 154 27.22 30.60 0.31
CA ASN A 154 28.58 30.24 0.68
C ASN A 154 29.52 30.04 -0.53
N VAL A 155 29.27 30.76 -1.63
CA VAL A 155 30.08 30.66 -2.86
C VAL A 155 31.54 31.06 -2.63
N GLU A 156 31.80 32.08 -1.81
CA GLU A 156 33.15 32.61 -1.54
C GLU A 156 33.84 31.95 -0.34
N VAL A 157 33.16 31.03 0.37
CA VAL A 157 33.73 30.33 1.52
C VAL A 157 34.66 29.22 1.01
N ILE A 158 35.96 29.35 1.29
CA ILE A 158 36.97 28.38 0.84
C ILE A 158 37.11 27.24 1.86
N LEU A 159 37.10 26.01 1.35
CA LEU A 159 37.44 24.78 2.08
C LEU A 159 38.70 24.12 1.50
N PRO A 160 39.46 23.36 2.30
CA PRO A 160 40.38 22.37 1.75
C PRO A 160 39.58 21.25 1.08
N GLY A 161 39.79 21.02 -0.21
CA GLY A 161 39.31 19.82 -0.89
C GLY A 161 40.17 18.61 -0.52
N PHE A 162 39.56 17.43 -0.43
CA PHE A 162 40.25 16.21 0.01
C PHE A 162 40.18 15.10 -1.04
N THR A 163 41.28 14.38 -1.19
CA THR A 163 41.34 13.05 -1.81
C THR A 163 42.14 12.14 -0.89
N HIS A 164 41.72 10.89 -0.71
CA HIS A 164 42.31 9.99 0.31
C HIS A 164 42.39 10.61 1.72
N LEU A 165 41.47 11.52 2.07
CA LEU A 165 41.48 12.33 3.28
C LEU A 165 42.75 13.19 3.48
N GLN A 166 43.49 13.46 2.41
CA GLN A 166 44.60 14.42 2.37
C GLN A 166 44.18 15.69 1.64
N VAL A 167 44.70 16.83 2.09
CA VAL A 167 44.43 18.13 1.46
C VAL A 167 44.98 18.11 0.03
N ALA A 168 44.10 18.35 -0.93
CA ALA A 168 44.42 18.42 -2.35
C ALA A 168 44.47 19.89 -2.81
N GLN A 169 43.34 20.40 -3.32
CA GLN A 169 43.21 21.78 -3.78
C GLN A 169 42.11 22.51 -3.00
N PRO A 170 42.20 23.83 -2.83
CA PRO A 170 41.08 24.63 -2.31
C PRO A 170 39.84 24.48 -3.21
N VAL A 171 38.67 24.37 -2.59
CA VAL A 171 37.35 24.36 -3.25
C VAL A 171 36.41 25.31 -2.52
N SER A 172 35.35 25.79 -3.17
CA SER A 172 34.31 26.51 -2.42
C SER A 172 33.39 25.56 -1.68
N PHE A 173 32.88 26.00 -0.52
CA PHE A 173 31.84 25.29 0.22
C PHE A 173 30.59 25.10 -0.65
N GLY A 174 30.23 26.12 -1.44
CA GLY A 174 29.17 26.01 -2.44
C GLY A 174 29.39 24.85 -3.41
N HIS A 175 30.58 24.72 -4.00
CA HIS A 175 30.90 23.60 -4.89
C HIS A 175 30.79 22.24 -4.20
N HIS A 176 31.22 22.14 -2.94
CA HIS A 176 31.10 20.92 -2.15
C HIS A 176 29.63 20.52 -1.90
N MET A 177 28.74 21.48 -1.62
CA MET A 177 27.30 21.24 -1.46
C MET A 177 26.63 20.82 -2.77
N LEU A 178 27.01 21.44 -3.90
CA LEU A 178 26.51 21.07 -5.22
C LEU A 178 26.84 19.62 -5.59
N ALA A 179 27.96 19.07 -5.10
CA ALA A 179 28.27 17.65 -5.30
C ALA A 179 27.14 16.74 -4.76
N TYR A 180 26.57 17.07 -3.60
CA TYR A 180 25.45 16.32 -3.03
C TYR A 180 24.13 16.57 -3.76
N VAL A 181 23.89 17.79 -4.25
CA VAL A 181 22.72 18.07 -5.12
C VAL A 181 22.71 17.13 -6.31
N GLU A 182 23.85 17.00 -7.01
CA GLU A 182 23.99 16.10 -8.16
C GLU A 182 23.84 14.62 -7.79
N MET A 183 24.28 14.21 -6.60
CA MET A 183 24.06 12.83 -6.12
C MET A 183 22.57 12.54 -5.95
N PHE A 184 21.84 13.43 -5.27
CA PHE A 184 20.40 13.26 -5.04
C PHE A 184 19.56 13.45 -6.32
N ALA A 185 20.03 14.23 -7.29
CA ALA A 185 19.39 14.32 -8.61
C ALA A 185 19.36 12.95 -9.31
N ARG A 186 20.46 12.20 -9.26
CA ARG A 186 20.50 10.82 -9.79
C ARG A 186 19.63 9.85 -9.00
N ASP A 187 19.48 10.04 -7.70
CA ASP A 187 18.57 9.23 -6.90
C ASP A 187 17.10 9.50 -7.26
N ALA A 188 16.75 10.77 -7.51
CA ALA A 188 15.44 11.14 -8.00
C ALA A 188 15.14 10.51 -9.38
N GLU A 189 16.10 10.51 -10.30
CA GLU A 189 15.98 9.84 -11.59
C GLU A 189 15.71 8.33 -11.43
N ARG A 190 16.50 7.64 -10.59
CA ARG A 190 16.32 6.21 -10.30
C ARG A 190 14.93 5.90 -9.75
N LEU A 191 14.42 6.74 -8.84
CA LEU A 191 13.08 6.60 -8.29
C LEU A 191 12.00 6.75 -9.35
N GLN A 192 12.11 7.72 -10.25
CA GLN A 192 11.18 7.89 -11.37
C GLN A 192 11.16 6.67 -12.29
N ASP A 193 12.31 6.05 -12.54
CA ASP A 193 12.39 4.82 -13.31
C ASP A 193 11.76 3.62 -12.59
N VAL A 194 11.97 3.50 -11.27
CA VAL A 194 11.28 2.48 -10.45
C VAL A 194 9.77 2.70 -10.50
N ARG A 195 9.32 3.95 -10.42
CA ARG A 195 7.90 4.32 -10.48
C ARG A 195 7.21 3.77 -11.72
N LYS A 196 7.84 3.90 -12.89
CA LYS A 196 7.34 3.37 -14.18
C LYS A 196 7.10 1.85 -14.12
N ARG A 197 8.00 1.11 -13.48
CA ARG A 197 7.93 -0.36 -13.34
C ARG A 197 6.94 -0.83 -12.27
N VAL A 198 6.79 -0.05 -11.20
CA VAL A 198 5.80 -0.30 -10.14
C VAL A 198 4.38 -0.09 -10.66
N ASN A 199 4.16 0.92 -11.51
CA ASN A 199 2.85 1.31 -12.05
C ASN A 199 2.32 0.35 -13.16
N ARG A 200 2.21 -0.93 -12.82
CA ARG A 200 1.62 -2.00 -13.65
C ARG A 200 0.62 -2.76 -12.77
N LEU A 201 -0.61 -2.94 -13.26
CA LEU A 201 -1.71 -3.50 -12.48
C LEU A 201 -1.68 -5.04 -12.47
N PRO A 202 -1.48 -5.72 -11.33
CA PRO A 202 -1.56 -7.18 -11.26
C PRO A 202 -2.98 -7.68 -10.96
N LEU A 203 -3.88 -6.82 -10.48
CA LEU A 203 -5.26 -7.18 -10.15
C LEU A 203 -5.97 -7.87 -11.32
N GLY A 204 -6.74 -8.92 -11.01
CA GLY A 204 -7.40 -9.78 -11.98
C GLY A 204 -6.58 -11.01 -12.40
N ALA A 205 -5.35 -11.15 -11.90
CA ALA A 205 -4.56 -12.39 -12.04
C ALA A 205 -5.03 -13.51 -11.08
N ALA A 206 -5.87 -13.16 -10.10
CA ALA A 206 -6.37 -14.06 -9.06
C ALA A 206 -5.24 -14.84 -8.37
N ALA A 207 -5.47 -16.11 -8.04
CA ALA A 207 -4.53 -16.87 -7.21
C ALA A 207 -3.21 -17.18 -7.92
N LEU A 208 -3.27 -17.57 -9.20
CA LEU A 208 -2.10 -17.90 -10.02
C LEU A 208 -2.38 -18.03 -11.53
N ALA A 209 -3.62 -18.36 -11.92
CA ALA A 209 -3.97 -18.76 -13.28
C ALA A 209 -5.02 -17.83 -13.94
N GLY A 210 -5.23 -16.64 -13.38
CA GLY A 210 -6.38 -15.80 -13.72
C GLY A 210 -7.67 -16.33 -13.10
N THR A 211 -8.79 -15.87 -13.64
CA THR A 211 -10.14 -16.12 -13.10
C THR A 211 -11.07 -16.58 -14.22
N SER A 212 -12.05 -17.41 -13.87
CA SER A 212 -13.12 -17.83 -14.79
C SER A 212 -14.22 -16.78 -14.93
N TYR A 213 -14.21 -15.75 -14.09
CA TYR A 213 -15.13 -14.62 -14.24
C TYR A 213 -14.69 -13.73 -15.41
N PRO A 214 -15.63 -13.15 -16.16
CA PRO A 214 -15.33 -12.26 -17.28
C PRO A 214 -14.91 -10.87 -16.77
N LEU A 215 -13.78 -10.78 -16.06
CA LEU A 215 -13.28 -9.50 -15.55
C LEU A 215 -12.70 -8.67 -16.69
N ASP A 216 -12.86 -7.35 -16.59
CA ASP A 216 -12.14 -6.39 -17.44
C ASP A 216 -10.94 -5.84 -16.67
N ARG A 217 -9.76 -5.90 -17.28
CA ARG A 217 -8.50 -5.48 -16.63
C ARG A 217 -7.99 -4.13 -17.11
N GLU A 218 -8.56 -3.60 -18.19
CA GLU A 218 -8.19 -2.31 -18.79
C GLU A 218 -9.26 -1.25 -18.48
#